data_AF-D5Q1X2-F1
#
_entry.id   AF-D5Q1X2-F1
#
_cell.length_a   1.000
_cell.length_b   1.000
_cell.length_c   1.000
_cell.angle_alpha   90.00
_cell.angle_beta   90.00
_cell.angle_gamma   90.00
#
_symmetry.space_group_name_H-M   'P 1'
#
loop_
_entity.id
_entity.type
_entity.pdbx_description
1 polymer ?
#
loop_
_entity_poly.entity_id
_entity_poly.type
_entity_poly.pdbx_seq_one_letter_code
_entity_poly.pdbx_strand_id
1 'polypeptide(L)'
;MKFKKLASLILVSALMLTFTACASNDKEKSNGGKSGGTVVIPMASDPDIINGAFANVKEDSLASNIVYAPLYTYEKGNLVNYLAEKVDFKDSKELTIKLKSNLKWHDGKPITAEDVLFTFNTVLDEKQNSPSRQYLLVGEKPVKVEKIDDLTVKITLPTASESFLYGISKISPIPKHVFEGESNIAKSEKNNNPVGSGAFKFKEWKKGESIVFEKNEDYFGGEPKADSIALKIIPNEASQEAALNNGEISLMKTSAEGYEKAKSNSNLQTYTYSEERLNYIVFNQNISNMANKEVRQALSYALNRNEMIESAYGKEGSVPAKSILVPEADFYTEEGVEGYDQNTNKAKDLLDKSGVKIDKLKIGYNTGRFGHKNYALVAQQELKKIGIEAEIVPYESKAFFNILFSNSTECDMYVNGYAWGLEPNPYRGMFETGQYCNQTKYSNAKIDALWEKGFTELNKEKREEIYKQIQQDISKDAPIYTIDYEQNLMAAQKNLKGIEDAKPSPAILFEDWSKLYVE
;
A
#
# COMPACT_ATOMS: atom_id res chain seq x y z
N MET A 1 9.20 -53.42 40.98
CA MET A 1 8.31 -53.23 42.15
C MET A 1 8.75 -51.95 42.85
N LYS A 2 7.95 -50.87 42.85
CA LYS A 2 7.01 -50.50 43.96
C LYS A 2 7.79 -49.87 45.15
N PHE A 3 7.53 -48.70 45.75
CA PHE A 3 6.48 -47.66 45.79
C PHE A 3 7.12 -46.40 46.46
N LYS A 4 7.01 -45.18 45.91
CA LYS A 4 6.18 -44.01 46.30
C LYS A 4 6.33 -43.37 47.72
N LYS A 5 6.65 -42.05 47.68
CA LYS A 5 5.97 -40.85 48.24
C LYS A 5 5.71 -40.65 49.76
N LEU A 6 6.05 -39.43 50.25
CA LEU A 6 5.29 -38.40 51.03
C LEU A 6 6.30 -37.65 51.96
N ALA A 7 6.58 -36.34 51.87
CA ALA A 7 5.77 -35.11 52.04
C ALA A 7 5.28 -34.85 53.48
N SER A 8 5.72 -33.73 54.09
CA SER A 8 4.99 -32.80 55.02
C SER A 8 5.98 -32.04 55.93
N LEU A 9 6.12 -30.70 55.79
CA LEU A 9 5.36 -29.58 56.40
C LEU A 9 6.06 -29.03 57.68
N ILE A 10 6.63 -27.82 57.65
CA ILE A 10 6.07 -26.51 58.07
C ILE A 10 6.22 -26.22 59.58
N LEU A 11 6.70 -24.99 59.90
CA LEU A 11 6.24 -24.02 60.94
C LEU A 11 7.36 -23.38 61.82
N VAL A 12 7.64 -22.07 61.54
CA VAL A 12 7.67 -20.92 62.49
C VAL A 12 8.88 -20.80 63.47
N SER A 13 9.53 -19.65 63.73
CA SER A 13 9.14 -18.25 64.04
C SER A 13 10.43 -17.38 64.03
N ALA A 14 10.50 -16.20 63.40
CA ALA A 14 10.18 -14.86 63.93
C ALA A 14 11.10 -14.30 65.05
N LEU A 15 11.86 -13.23 64.76
CA LEU A 15 12.29 -12.12 65.65
C LEU A 15 12.97 -11.02 64.77
N MET A 16 12.26 -9.98 64.31
CA MET A 16 12.01 -8.64 64.92
C MET A 16 13.29 -7.78 65.15
N LEU A 17 13.53 -6.72 64.34
CA LEU A 17 13.25 -5.27 64.57
C LEU A 17 14.26 -4.59 65.53
N THR A 18 14.99 -3.50 65.21
CA THR A 18 14.54 -2.10 65.00
C THR A 18 15.62 -1.23 64.28
N PHE A 19 15.27 -0.37 63.29
CA PHE A 19 15.09 1.14 63.31
C PHE A 19 16.31 1.92 63.86
N THR A 20 16.87 3.04 63.31
CA THR A 20 16.55 4.05 62.28
C THR A 20 17.73 5.04 62.19
N ALA A 21 18.01 5.68 61.04
CA ALA A 21 18.33 7.13 60.94
C ALA A 21 18.56 7.62 59.48
N CYS A 22 17.64 8.47 59.02
CA CYS A 22 17.71 9.62 58.08
C CYS A 22 18.54 9.50 56.79
N ALA A 23 17.96 9.49 55.58
CA ALA A 23 17.18 10.52 54.88
C ALA A 23 18.02 11.72 54.34
N SER A 24 18.33 11.66 53.05
CA SER A 24 18.22 12.80 52.13
C SER A 24 17.66 12.30 50.79
N ASN A 25 16.46 12.79 50.50
CA ASN A 25 15.67 12.57 49.30
C ASN A 25 16.24 13.47 48.19
N ASP A 26 16.69 12.86 47.09
CA ASP A 26 16.56 13.43 45.75
C ASP A 26 16.22 12.28 44.80
N LYS A 27 14.93 11.94 44.78
CA LYS A 27 14.33 11.16 43.68
C LYS A 27 13.78 12.17 42.68
N GLU A 28 14.59 12.50 41.69
CA GLU A 28 14.04 12.85 40.38
C GLU A 28 13.22 11.64 39.89
N LYS A 29 11.90 11.78 39.94
CA LYS A 29 11.02 10.95 39.12
C LYS A 29 11.24 11.37 37.68
N SER A 30 12.16 10.72 36.98
CA SER A 30 12.10 10.69 35.52
C SER A 30 10.85 9.90 35.14
N ASN A 31 9.81 10.61 34.76
CA ASN A 31 8.61 10.04 34.16
C ASN A 31 8.91 9.69 32.67
N GLY A 32 9.99 8.95 32.44
CA GLY A 32 10.35 8.42 31.12
C GLY A 32 9.90 6.97 31.07
N GLY A 33 8.81 6.69 30.34
CA GLY A 33 8.46 5.32 29.97
C GLY A 33 9.68 4.64 29.34
N LYS A 34 9.93 3.38 29.65
CA LYS A 34 11.05 2.63 29.06
C LYS A 34 10.75 2.46 27.57
N SER A 35 11.52 3.11 26.70
CA SER A 35 11.53 2.81 25.27
C SER A 35 12.37 1.56 25.01
N GLY A 36 11.90 0.67 24.13
CA GLY A 36 12.60 -0.55 23.72
C GLY A 36 11.64 -1.62 23.25
N GLY A 37 12.06 -2.88 23.40
CA GLY A 37 11.24 -4.05 23.17
C GLY A 37 11.20 -4.50 21.70
N THR A 38 10.44 -5.56 21.46
CA THR A 38 10.23 -6.13 20.12
C THR A 38 8.85 -5.75 19.61
N VAL A 39 8.81 -5.08 18.46
CA VAL A 39 7.57 -4.88 17.70
C VAL A 39 7.35 -6.11 16.81
N VAL A 40 6.24 -6.81 17.01
CA VAL A 40 5.95 -8.08 16.33
C VAL A 40 4.75 -7.91 15.39
N ILE A 41 4.92 -8.22 14.11
CA ILE A 41 3.92 -8.05 13.06
C ILE A 41 3.62 -9.41 12.41
N PRO A 42 2.36 -9.81 12.20
CA PRO A 42 2.06 -11.02 11.46
C PRO A 42 2.19 -10.79 9.93
N MET A 43 2.59 -11.84 9.22
CA MET A 43 2.56 -11.93 7.75
C MET A 43 1.84 -13.21 7.32
N ALA A 44 1.18 -13.16 6.17
CA ALA A 44 0.47 -14.33 5.63
C ALA A 44 1.42 -15.37 5.02
N SER A 45 2.56 -14.93 4.50
CA SER A 45 3.61 -15.76 3.93
C SER A 45 4.97 -15.09 4.09
N ASP A 46 6.03 -15.86 3.84
CA ASP A 46 7.37 -15.32 3.65
C ASP A 46 7.41 -14.31 2.47
N PRO A 47 8.25 -13.26 2.54
CA PRO A 47 8.61 -12.47 1.36
C PRO A 47 9.46 -13.33 0.41
N ASP A 48 9.30 -13.10 -0.89
CA ASP A 48 10.12 -13.70 -1.93
C ASP A 48 11.51 -13.04 -1.98
N ILE A 49 11.56 -11.73 -1.75
CA ILE A 49 12.80 -10.94 -1.76
C ILE A 49 12.76 -9.75 -0.80
N ILE A 50 13.90 -9.45 -0.17
CA ILE A 50 14.11 -8.23 0.62
C ILE A 50 15.14 -7.35 -0.12
N ASN A 51 14.66 -6.49 -1.01
CA ASN A 51 15.50 -5.65 -1.86
C ASN A 51 14.79 -4.35 -2.28
N GLY A 52 15.45 -3.21 -1.99
CA GLY A 52 14.89 -1.86 -2.22
C GLY A 52 14.60 -1.48 -3.68
N ALA A 53 15.10 -2.22 -4.67
CA ALA A 53 14.89 -1.94 -6.10
C ALA A 53 14.02 -2.98 -6.84
N PHE A 54 13.66 -4.09 -6.18
CA PHE A 54 12.97 -5.23 -6.81
C PHE A 54 11.71 -5.68 -6.09
N ALA A 55 11.46 -5.24 -4.84
CA ALA A 55 10.22 -5.52 -4.12
C ALA A 55 9.00 -4.98 -4.88
N ASN A 56 7.98 -5.81 -5.07
CA ASN A 56 6.76 -5.42 -5.80
C ASN A 56 5.46 -5.99 -5.24
N VAL A 57 5.52 -7.01 -4.39
CA VAL A 57 4.37 -7.49 -3.61
C VAL A 57 4.43 -6.93 -2.19
N LYS A 58 3.31 -7.04 -1.47
CA LYS A 58 3.13 -6.42 -0.15
C LYS A 58 4.15 -6.92 0.86
N GLU A 59 4.34 -8.24 0.93
CA GLU A 59 5.24 -8.91 1.85
C GLU A 59 6.70 -8.44 1.66
N ASP A 60 7.14 -8.40 0.40
CA ASP A 60 8.48 -7.92 0.02
C ASP A 60 8.66 -6.45 0.36
N SER A 61 7.65 -5.62 0.06
CA SER A 61 7.70 -4.17 0.25
C SER A 61 7.80 -3.82 1.74
N LEU A 62 7.03 -4.51 2.59
CA LEU A 62 7.08 -4.33 4.04
C LEU A 62 8.47 -4.64 4.59
N ALA A 63 9.01 -5.84 4.28
CA ALA A 63 10.34 -6.23 4.76
C ALA A 63 11.45 -5.33 4.17
N SER A 64 11.33 -4.95 2.91
CA SER A 64 12.31 -4.09 2.24
C SER A 64 12.33 -2.66 2.81
N ASN A 65 11.18 -2.08 3.17
CA ASN A 65 11.14 -0.74 3.77
C ASN A 65 11.80 -0.68 5.16
N ILE A 66 11.74 -1.77 5.92
CA ILE A 66 12.44 -1.87 7.22
C ILE A 66 13.97 -1.81 7.01
N VAL A 67 14.47 -2.49 5.96
CA VAL A 67 15.90 -2.69 5.71
C VAL A 67 16.52 -1.59 4.85
N TYR A 68 15.79 -1.03 3.89
CA TYR A 68 16.29 -0.05 2.92
C TYR A 68 15.54 1.28 3.04
N ALA A 69 16.26 2.32 3.46
CA ALA A 69 15.69 3.67 3.49
C ALA A 69 15.57 4.26 2.07
N PRO A 70 14.50 5.01 1.77
CA PRO A 70 14.37 5.72 0.50
C PRO A 70 15.29 6.95 0.43
N LEU A 71 15.44 7.52 -0.77
CA LEU A 71 16.05 8.85 -0.91
C LEU A 71 15.19 9.92 -0.24
N TYR A 72 13.89 9.88 -0.56
CA TYR A 72 12.84 10.72 -0.01
C TYR A 72 11.49 10.00 -0.18
N THR A 73 10.48 10.44 0.57
CA THR A 73 9.08 10.07 0.36
C THR A 73 8.32 11.24 -0.27
N TYR A 74 7.20 10.95 -0.93
CA TYR A 74 6.39 11.92 -1.66
C TYR A 74 4.96 11.91 -1.11
N GLU A 75 4.42 13.08 -0.77
CA GLU A 75 3.06 13.24 -0.28
C GLU A 75 2.48 14.58 -0.75
N LYS A 76 1.53 14.54 -1.69
CA LYS A 76 0.81 15.71 -2.23
C LYS A 76 1.73 16.84 -2.74
N GLY A 77 2.77 16.47 -3.49
CA GLY A 77 3.79 17.41 -3.98
C GLY A 77 4.86 17.80 -2.96
N ASN A 78 4.75 17.36 -1.70
CA ASN A 78 5.77 17.58 -0.68
C ASN A 78 6.73 16.40 -0.62
N LEU A 79 8.01 16.70 -0.43
CA LEU A 79 9.05 15.69 -0.30
C LEU A 79 9.55 15.67 1.15
N VAL A 80 9.63 14.48 1.75
CA VAL A 80 10.28 14.28 3.06
C VAL A 80 11.59 13.54 2.83
N ASN A 81 12.69 14.20 3.22
CA ASN A 81 14.04 13.71 2.94
C ASN A 81 14.50 12.63 3.93
N TYR A 82 14.92 11.48 3.41
CA TYR A 82 15.53 10.37 4.16
C TYR A 82 17.05 10.34 3.91
N LEU A 83 17.52 9.54 2.95
CA LEU A 83 18.94 9.52 2.57
C LEU A 83 19.36 10.83 1.88
N ALA A 84 18.45 11.49 1.16
CA ALA A 84 18.72 12.78 0.56
C ALA A 84 18.87 13.88 1.62
N GLU A 85 19.83 14.78 1.40
CA GLU A 85 19.91 16.08 2.09
C GLU A 85 19.11 17.13 1.32
N LYS A 86 19.23 17.13 -0.01
CA LYS A 86 18.56 18.07 -0.91
C LYS A 86 18.08 17.36 -2.18
N VAL A 87 16.85 17.67 -2.59
CA VAL A 87 16.27 17.27 -3.86
C VAL A 87 15.85 18.54 -4.59
N ASP A 88 16.37 18.74 -5.80
CA ASP A 88 16.16 19.94 -6.61
C ASP A 88 15.69 19.52 -7.99
N PHE A 89 14.46 19.85 -8.37
CA PHE A 89 13.89 19.51 -9.66
C PHE A 89 13.74 20.75 -10.53
N LYS A 90 14.71 20.96 -11.40
CA LYS A 90 14.82 22.15 -12.23
C LYS A 90 14.14 21.94 -13.58
N ASP A 91 13.31 22.92 -13.96
CA ASP A 91 12.60 22.99 -15.25
C ASP A 91 11.83 21.70 -15.59
N SER A 92 11.39 20.97 -14.56
CA SER A 92 10.73 19.66 -14.66
C SER A 92 11.51 18.63 -15.48
N LYS A 93 12.84 18.79 -15.60
CA LYS A 93 13.68 18.03 -16.54
C LYS A 93 14.99 17.55 -15.93
N GLU A 94 15.56 18.29 -14.99
CA GLU A 94 16.82 17.96 -14.33
C GLU A 94 16.58 17.77 -12.84
N LEU A 95 16.62 16.52 -12.37
CA LEU A 95 16.49 16.16 -10.97
C LEU A 95 17.89 15.96 -10.35
N THR A 96 18.30 16.87 -9.48
CA THR A 96 19.56 16.76 -8.73
C THR A 96 19.26 16.30 -7.31
N ILE A 97 19.89 15.20 -6.89
CA ILE A 97 19.74 14.61 -5.57
C ILE A 97 21.11 14.61 -4.90
N LYS A 98 21.22 15.34 -3.79
CA LYS A 98 22.39 15.34 -2.92
C LYS A 98 22.08 14.49 -1.70
N LEU A 99 22.91 13.49 -1.41
CA LEU A 99 22.84 12.64 -0.23
C LEU A 99 23.33 13.38 1.02
N LYS A 100 22.82 12.97 2.18
CA LYS A 100 23.41 13.33 3.48
C LYS A 100 24.85 12.79 3.56
N SER A 101 25.69 13.47 4.32
CA SER A 101 27.06 13.01 4.60
C SER A 101 27.06 11.91 5.67
N ASN A 102 28.13 11.10 5.69
CA ASN A 102 28.39 10.06 6.70
C ASN A 102 27.34 8.93 6.78
N LEU A 103 26.54 8.75 5.72
CA LEU A 103 25.63 7.61 5.61
C LEU A 103 26.43 6.31 5.51
N LYS A 104 25.96 5.27 6.19
CA LYS A 104 26.56 3.93 6.15
C LYS A 104 25.52 2.87 5.78
N TRP A 105 25.95 1.91 4.98
CA TRP A 105 25.30 0.61 4.88
C TRP A 105 25.41 -0.14 6.21
N HIS A 106 24.56 -1.15 6.42
CA HIS A 106 24.55 -1.96 7.64
C HIS A 106 25.87 -2.70 7.91
N ASP A 107 26.73 -2.88 6.89
CA ASP A 107 28.07 -3.46 7.00
C ASP A 107 29.18 -2.42 7.26
N GLY A 108 28.81 -1.16 7.46
CA GLY A 108 29.70 -0.05 7.79
C GLY A 108 30.33 0.66 6.58
N LYS A 109 30.13 0.17 5.35
CA LYS A 109 30.61 0.88 4.15
C LYS A 109 29.82 2.17 3.92
N PRO A 110 30.44 3.23 3.35
CA PRO A 110 29.74 4.48 3.10
C PRO A 110 28.68 4.33 1.99
N ILE A 111 27.57 5.06 2.13
CA ILE A 111 26.59 5.25 1.05
C ILE A 111 26.98 6.50 0.26
N THR A 112 27.13 6.35 -1.06
CA THR A 112 27.61 7.43 -1.95
C THR A 112 26.76 7.56 -3.20
N ALA A 113 27.04 8.58 -4.02
CA ALA A 113 26.43 8.75 -5.33
C ALA A 113 26.67 7.55 -6.27
N GLU A 114 27.74 6.77 -6.06
CA GLU A 114 27.99 5.54 -6.84
C GLU A 114 26.90 4.49 -6.63
N ASP A 115 26.37 4.37 -5.41
CA ASP A 115 25.31 3.41 -5.09
C ASP A 115 23.98 3.81 -5.73
N VAL A 116 23.67 5.11 -5.70
CA VAL A 116 22.47 5.66 -6.34
C VAL A 116 22.55 5.51 -7.86
N LEU A 117 23.68 5.84 -8.46
CA LEU A 117 23.93 5.64 -9.89
C LEU A 117 23.82 4.16 -10.28
N PHE A 118 24.44 3.27 -9.49
CA PHE A 118 24.36 1.82 -9.68
C PHE A 118 22.92 1.32 -9.61
N THR A 119 22.16 1.77 -8.61
CA THR A 119 20.75 1.39 -8.42
C THR A 119 19.91 1.77 -9.64
N PHE A 120 19.98 3.03 -10.09
CA PHE A 120 19.17 3.46 -11.23
C PHE A 120 19.58 2.80 -12.55
N ASN A 121 20.87 2.60 -12.79
CA ASN A 121 21.33 1.85 -13.96
C ASN A 121 20.88 0.39 -13.94
N THR A 122 20.88 -0.23 -12.76
CA THR A 122 20.35 -1.59 -12.54
C THR A 122 18.86 -1.67 -12.86
N VAL A 123 18.08 -0.70 -12.38
CA VAL A 123 16.64 -0.65 -12.64
C VAL A 123 16.34 -0.40 -14.13
N LEU A 124 17.17 0.40 -14.81
CA LEU A 124 17.05 0.66 -16.25
C LEU A 124 17.43 -0.55 -17.13
N ASP A 125 18.34 -1.42 -16.66
CA ASP A 125 18.78 -2.61 -17.40
C ASP A 125 17.62 -3.61 -17.57
N GLU A 126 17.16 -3.75 -18.81
CA GLU A 126 16.08 -4.66 -19.18
C GLU A 126 16.36 -6.11 -18.79
N LYS A 127 17.63 -6.53 -18.71
CA LYS A 127 18.00 -7.89 -18.31
C LYS A 127 17.65 -8.19 -16.85
N GLN A 128 17.59 -7.16 -16.01
CA GLN A 128 17.27 -7.31 -14.60
C GLN A 128 15.78 -7.48 -14.34
N ASN A 129 14.91 -7.08 -15.30
CA ASN A 129 13.45 -7.14 -15.16
C ASN A 129 12.92 -6.45 -13.89
N SER A 130 13.51 -5.32 -13.49
CA SER A 130 13.03 -4.57 -12.33
C SER A 130 11.61 -4.05 -12.57
N PRO A 131 10.66 -4.28 -11.66
CA PRO A 131 9.30 -3.73 -11.75
C PRO A 131 9.30 -2.19 -11.68
N SER A 132 10.31 -1.61 -11.04
CA SER A 132 10.48 -0.16 -10.90
C SER A 132 11.01 0.53 -12.17
N ARG A 133 11.31 -0.23 -13.24
CA ARG A 133 11.84 0.33 -14.50
C ARG A 133 10.94 1.41 -15.07
N GLN A 134 9.62 1.25 -14.96
CA GLN A 134 8.64 2.24 -15.44
C GLN A 134 8.86 3.65 -14.87
N TYR A 135 9.41 3.76 -13.65
CA TYR A 135 9.65 5.05 -13.01
C TYR A 135 10.90 5.78 -13.54
N LEU A 136 11.76 5.10 -14.30
CA LEU A 136 12.94 5.68 -14.96
C LEU A 136 12.74 5.86 -16.47
N LEU A 137 11.51 5.73 -16.95
CA LEU A 137 11.11 6.02 -18.32
C LEU A 137 10.23 7.26 -18.37
N VAL A 138 10.37 8.04 -19.44
CA VAL A 138 9.44 9.12 -19.79
C VAL A 138 8.92 8.81 -21.19
N GLY A 139 7.65 8.40 -21.26
CA GLY A 139 7.16 7.61 -22.39
C GLY A 139 7.93 6.29 -22.47
N GLU A 140 8.53 6.00 -23.62
CA GLU A 140 9.35 4.80 -23.84
C GLU A 140 10.87 5.06 -23.71
N LYS A 141 11.28 6.31 -23.44
CA LYS A 141 12.69 6.71 -23.44
C LYS A 141 13.25 6.69 -22.02
N PRO A 142 14.42 6.06 -21.80
CA PRO A 142 15.07 6.07 -20.49
C PRO A 142 15.61 7.46 -20.15
N VAL A 143 15.61 7.78 -18.86
CA VAL A 143 16.34 8.94 -18.34
C VAL A 143 17.85 8.70 -18.38
N LYS A 144 18.63 9.80 -18.38
CA LYS A 144 20.08 9.74 -18.21
C LYS A 144 20.42 9.98 -16.74
N VAL A 145 21.26 9.13 -16.15
CA VAL A 145 21.74 9.28 -14.77
C VAL A 145 23.25 9.52 -14.79
N GLU A 146 23.71 10.53 -14.07
CA GLU A 146 25.13 10.87 -13.98
C GLU A 146 25.54 11.25 -12.55
N LYS A 147 26.74 10.83 -12.15
CA LYS A 147 27.38 11.27 -10.91
C LYS A 147 27.95 12.68 -11.14
N ILE A 148 27.62 13.61 -10.24
CA ILE A 148 28.15 14.98 -10.23
C ILE A 148 29.36 15.07 -9.30
N ASP A 149 29.24 14.51 -8.11
CA ASP A 149 30.30 14.37 -7.11
C ASP A 149 30.05 13.14 -6.24
N ASP A 150 30.79 12.95 -5.15
CA ASP A 150 30.70 11.76 -4.30
C ASP A 150 29.35 11.58 -3.58
N LEU A 151 28.56 12.64 -3.42
CA LEU A 151 27.25 12.60 -2.76
C LEU A 151 26.10 13.08 -3.66
N THR A 152 26.39 13.56 -4.86
CA THR A 152 25.39 14.15 -5.75
C THR A 152 25.21 13.36 -7.04
N VAL A 153 23.97 12.99 -7.34
CA VAL A 153 23.53 12.41 -8.61
C VAL A 153 22.58 13.38 -9.32
N LYS A 154 22.67 13.43 -10.65
CA LYS A 154 21.72 14.14 -11.49
C LYS A 154 21.05 13.17 -12.45
N ILE A 155 19.74 13.31 -12.58
CA ILE A 155 18.91 12.61 -13.55
C ILE A 155 18.38 13.64 -14.55
N THR A 156 18.58 13.39 -15.83
CA THR A 156 18.07 14.24 -16.91
C THR A 156 17.03 13.47 -17.71
N LEU A 157 15.81 14.01 -17.73
CA LEU A 157 14.69 13.43 -18.47
C LEU A 157 14.80 13.75 -19.97
N PRO A 158 14.40 12.82 -20.85
CA PRO A 158 14.40 13.07 -22.30
C PRO A 158 13.41 14.20 -22.67
N THR A 159 12.27 14.25 -22.00
CA THR A 159 11.25 15.31 -22.09
C THR A 159 10.85 15.75 -20.68
N ALA A 160 10.57 17.04 -20.49
CA ALA A 160 10.18 17.54 -19.17
C ALA A 160 8.84 16.92 -18.72
N SER A 161 8.74 16.55 -17.44
CA SER A 161 7.52 15.99 -16.86
C SER A 161 7.50 16.14 -15.34
N GLU A 162 6.42 16.73 -14.81
CA GLU A 162 6.19 16.86 -13.36
C GLU A 162 5.84 15.53 -12.68
N SER A 163 5.50 14.48 -13.44
CA SER A 163 5.10 13.18 -12.86
C SER A 163 6.27 12.36 -12.28
N PHE A 164 7.51 12.82 -12.46
CA PHE A 164 8.70 12.01 -12.23
C PHE A 164 9.08 11.85 -10.74
N LEU A 165 8.78 12.86 -9.91
CA LEU A 165 9.20 12.89 -8.50
C LEU A 165 8.61 11.73 -7.68
N TYR A 166 7.32 11.44 -7.87
CA TYR A 166 6.67 10.31 -7.19
C TYR A 166 7.36 8.97 -7.52
N GLY A 167 7.63 8.71 -8.79
CA GLY A 167 8.23 7.45 -9.22
C GLY A 167 9.62 7.21 -8.63
N ILE A 168 10.46 8.24 -8.57
CA ILE A 168 11.80 8.14 -7.98
C ILE A 168 11.73 7.86 -6.46
N SER A 169 10.71 8.37 -5.78
CA SER A 169 10.51 8.10 -4.34
C SER A 169 10.22 6.62 -4.04
N LYS A 170 9.88 5.81 -5.06
CA LYS A 170 9.60 4.37 -4.91
C LYS A 170 10.84 3.49 -5.09
N ILE A 171 12.01 4.06 -5.40
CA ILE A 171 13.25 3.33 -5.60
C ILE A 171 14.19 3.61 -4.44
N SER A 172 14.42 2.60 -3.60
CA SER A 172 15.41 2.69 -2.51
C SER A 172 16.79 2.23 -3.01
N PRO A 173 17.88 2.98 -2.72
CA PRO A 173 19.23 2.58 -3.13
C PRO A 173 19.62 1.20 -2.62
N ILE A 174 20.37 0.46 -3.46
CA ILE A 174 21.01 -0.82 -3.12
C ILE A 174 22.54 -0.68 -3.15
N PRO A 175 23.27 -1.42 -2.30
CA PRO A 175 24.73 -1.30 -2.21
C PRO A 175 25.44 -1.83 -3.46
N LYS A 176 26.19 -0.95 -4.14
CA LYS A 176 26.97 -1.32 -5.33
C LYS A 176 27.97 -2.42 -5.02
N HIS A 177 28.68 -2.33 -3.91
CA HIS A 177 29.72 -3.30 -3.51
C HIS A 177 29.18 -4.71 -3.21
N VAL A 178 27.87 -4.85 -2.98
CA VAL A 178 27.23 -6.16 -2.80
C VAL A 178 26.80 -6.70 -4.15
N PHE A 179 26.10 -5.90 -4.96
CA PHE A 179 25.41 -6.40 -6.14
C PHE A 179 26.17 -6.21 -7.47
N GLU A 180 27.31 -5.51 -7.47
CA GLU A 180 28.13 -5.41 -8.67
C GLU A 180 28.57 -6.80 -9.15
N GLY A 181 28.41 -7.04 -10.46
CA GLY A 181 28.71 -8.34 -11.09
C GLY A 181 27.57 -9.37 -11.03
N GLU A 182 26.47 -9.11 -10.32
CA GLU A 182 25.31 -10.01 -10.31
C GLU A 182 24.53 -9.93 -11.63
N SER A 183 24.43 -11.05 -12.34
CA SER A 183 23.69 -11.11 -13.62
C SER A 183 22.17 -11.05 -13.44
N ASN A 184 21.66 -11.43 -12.26
CA ASN A 184 20.25 -11.34 -11.90
C ASN A 184 20.14 -11.02 -10.41
N ILE A 185 19.96 -9.74 -10.07
CA ILE A 185 19.93 -9.28 -8.69
C ILE A 185 18.72 -9.84 -7.95
N ALA A 186 17.56 -9.94 -8.60
CA ALA A 186 16.35 -10.47 -7.97
C ALA A 186 16.50 -11.91 -7.47
N LYS A 187 17.35 -12.71 -8.12
CA LYS A 187 17.62 -14.12 -7.75
C LYS A 187 18.95 -14.33 -7.03
N SER A 188 19.68 -13.26 -6.71
CA SER A 188 20.97 -13.36 -6.05
C SER A 188 20.82 -13.93 -4.64
N GLU A 189 21.70 -14.85 -4.27
CA GLU A 189 21.80 -15.37 -2.89
C GLU A 189 22.15 -14.27 -1.88
N LYS A 190 22.70 -13.14 -2.36
CA LYS A 190 23.02 -11.97 -1.52
C LYS A 190 21.77 -11.34 -0.90
N ASN A 191 20.57 -11.59 -1.44
CA ASN A 191 19.32 -11.15 -0.81
C ASN A 191 18.95 -11.97 0.44
N ASN A 192 19.58 -13.13 0.69
CA ASN A 192 19.31 -13.94 1.89
C ASN A 192 19.85 -13.31 3.18
N ASN A 193 20.82 -12.40 3.06
CA ASN A 193 21.36 -11.60 4.16
C ASN A 193 21.45 -10.14 3.69
N PRO A 194 20.32 -9.43 3.60
CA PRO A 194 20.27 -8.14 2.95
C PRO A 194 21.07 -7.09 3.73
N VAL A 195 21.93 -6.36 3.01
CA VAL A 195 22.69 -5.23 3.54
C VAL A 195 21.99 -3.95 3.13
N GLY A 196 21.36 -3.27 4.07
CA GLY A 196 20.53 -2.10 3.82
C GLY A 196 21.06 -0.81 4.45
N SER A 197 20.22 0.21 4.43
CA SER A 197 20.47 1.57 4.92
C SER A 197 19.44 2.02 5.96
N GLY A 198 18.42 1.19 6.20
CA GLY A 198 17.26 1.47 7.02
C GLY A 198 17.53 1.41 8.52
N ALA A 199 16.47 1.67 9.27
CA ALA A 199 16.46 1.76 10.72
C ALA A 199 16.73 0.41 11.41
N PHE A 200 16.48 -0.71 10.75
CA PHE A 200 16.74 -2.03 11.30
C PHE A 200 17.52 -2.90 10.33
N LYS A 201 18.47 -3.66 10.87
CA LYS A 201 19.35 -4.57 10.15
C LYS A 201 18.77 -5.98 10.21
N PHE A 202 18.95 -6.75 9.15
CA PHE A 202 18.62 -8.16 9.18
C PHE A 202 19.40 -8.91 10.27
N LYS A 203 18.73 -9.77 11.02
CA LYS A 203 19.34 -10.62 12.06
C LYS A 203 19.21 -12.10 11.72
N GLU A 204 17.99 -12.58 11.52
CA GLU A 204 17.74 -13.98 11.17
C GLU A 204 16.44 -14.17 10.39
N TRP A 205 16.39 -15.26 9.62
CA TRP A 205 15.19 -15.72 8.94
C TRP A 205 15.01 -17.22 9.13
N LYS A 206 13.95 -17.59 9.84
CA LYS A 206 13.44 -18.96 9.92
C LYS A 206 12.28 -19.09 8.95
N LYS A 207 12.56 -19.68 7.78
CA LYS A 207 11.58 -19.85 6.69
C LYS A 207 10.28 -20.47 7.20
N GLY A 208 9.15 -19.84 6.88
CA GLY A 208 7.81 -20.27 7.30
C GLY A 208 7.47 -19.98 8.76
N GLU A 209 8.36 -19.35 9.52
CA GLU A 209 8.17 -19.07 10.96
C GLU A 209 8.33 -17.58 11.27
N SER A 210 9.51 -17.00 11.03
CA SER A 210 9.77 -15.59 11.37
C SER A 210 10.98 -14.99 10.67
N ILE A 211 10.95 -13.65 10.56
CA ILE A 211 12.09 -12.81 10.18
C ILE A 211 12.32 -11.81 11.32
N VAL A 212 13.55 -11.69 11.79
CA VAL A 212 13.91 -10.77 12.87
C VAL A 212 14.90 -9.74 12.36
N PHE A 213 14.66 -8.48 12.72
CA PHE A 213 15.53 -7.35 12.47
C PHE A 213 15.91 -6.71 13.80
N GLU A 214 17.16 -6.27 13.92
CA GLU A 214 17.68 -5.57 15.10
C GLU A 214 17.94 -4.09 14.78
N LYS A 215 17.81 -3.21 15.77
CA LYS A 215 18.01 -1.77 15.54
C LYS A 215 19.39 -1.47 14.94
N ASN A 216 19.41 -0.52 14.01
CA ASN A 216 20.63 0.08 13.49
C ASN A 216 21.00 1.29 14.37
N GLU A 217 21.97 1.12 15.26
CA GLU A 217 22.46 2.19 16.13
C GLU A 217 23.09 3.36 15.34
N ASP A 218 23.58 3.09 14.13
CA ASP A 218 24.15 4.08 13.20
C ASP A 218 23.09 4.68 12.23
N TYR A 219 21.78 4.49 12.49
CA TYR A 219 20.74 5.00 11.61
C TYR A 219 20.75 6.54 11.53
N PHE A 220 20.79 7.08 10.31
CA PHE A 220 20.91 8.51 10.04
C PHE A 220 19.71 9.33 10.56
N GLY A 221 18.55 8.68 10.81
CA GLY A 221 17.33 9.31 11.33
C GLY A 221 17.26 9.39 12.86
N GLY A 222 18.32 8.97 13.55
CA GLY A 222 18.38 8.82 15.01
C GLY A 222 18.18 7.37 15.45
N GLU A 223 18.64 7.02 16.64
CA GLU A 223 18.55 5.64 17.15
C GLU A 223 17.08 5.17 17.21
N PRO A 224 16.74 4.00 16.63
CA PRO A 224 15.40 3.44 16.70
C PRO A 224 14.93 3.22 18.14
N LYS A 225 13.66 3.53 18.42
CA LYS A 225 13.09 3.43 19.77
C LYS A 225 12.79 1.99 20.19
N ALA A 226 12.54 1.07 19.25
CA ALA A 226 12.42 -0.37 19.50
C ALA A 226 13.77 -1.07 19.33
N ASP A 227 14.01 -2.15 20.09
CA ASP A 227 15.25 -2.93 19.98
C ASP A 227 15.23 -3.85 18.76
N SER A 228 14.04 -4.32 18.36
CA SER A 228 13.86 -5.23 17.23
C SER A 228 12.48 -5.16 16.61
N ILE A 229 12.40 -5.57 15.34
CA ILE A 229 11.15 -5.88 14.65
C ILE A 229 11.16 -7.36 14.33
N ALA A 230 10.06 -8.05 14.59
CA ALA A 230 9.87 -9.44 14.18
C ALA A 230 8.64 -9.55 13.29
N LEU A 231 8.82 -10.11 12.10
CA LEU A 231 7.73 -10.48 11.21
C LEU A 231 7.45 -11.97 11.42
N LYS A 232 6.29 -12.33 11.98
CA LYS A 232 5.89 -13.71 12.24
C LYS A 232 4.98 -14.23 11.13
N ILE A 233 5.29 -15.39 10.58
CA ILE A 233 4.47 -15.99 9.53
C ILE A 233 3.28 -16.72 10.18
N ILE A 234 2.09 -16.14 10.05
CA ILE A 234 0.83 -16.67 10.62
C ILE A 234 -0.23 -16.59 9.51
N PRO A 235 -0.36 -17.60 8.64
CA PRO A 235 -1.28 -17.53 7.49
C PRO A 235 -2.76 -17.44 7.87
N ASN A 236 -3.13 -18.01 9.02
CA ASN A 236 -4.52 -18.07 9.47
C ASN A 236 -4.91 -16.83 10.28
N GLU A 237 -5.90 -16.06 9.80
CA GLU A 237 -6.36 -14.83 10.45
C GLU A 237 -6.89 -15.05 11.88
N ALA A 238 -7.59 -16.15 12.15
CA ALA A 238 -8.07 -16.44 13.51
C ALA A 238 -6.91 -16.72 14.48
N SER A 239 -5.83 -17.33 13.99
CA SER A 239 -4.58 -17.47 14.77
C SER A 239 -3.89 -16.12 15.00
N GLN A 240 -3.93 -15.20 14.03
CA GLN A 240 -3.43 -13.83 14.23
C GLN A 240 -4.24 -13.10 15.32
N GLU A 241 -5.58 -13.18 15.27
CA GLU A 241 -6.45 -12.56 16.28
C GLU A 241 -6.20 -13.13 17.69
N ALA A 242 -6.02 -14.45 17.80
CA ALA A 242 -5.64 -15.08 19.07
C ALA A 242 -4.26 -14.60 19.56
N ALA A 243 -3.27 -14.53 18.67
CA ALA A 243 -1.94 -14.02 18.99
C ALA A 243 -1.97 -12.56 19.45
N LEU A 244 -2.82 -11.72 18.85
CA LEU A 244 -3.02 -10.34 19.28
C LEU A 244 -3.62 -10.31 20.69
N ASN A 245 -4.69 -11.06 20.95
CA ASN A 245 -5.31 -11.06 22.27
C ASN A 245 -4.38 -11.58 23.38
N ASN A 246 -3.44 -12.48 23.04
CA ASN A 246 -2.43 -13.00 23.97
C ASN A 246 -1.20 -12.07 24.15
N GLY A 247 -1.09 -10.98 23.38
CA GLY A 247 0.09 -10.10 23.40
C GLY A 247 1.31 -10.68 22.66
N GLU A 248 1.14 -11.73 21.86
CA GLU A 248 2.22 -12.38 21.11
C GLU A 248 2.59 -11.64 19.81
N ILE A 249 1.68 -10.78 19.33
CA ILE A 249 1.90 -9.82 18.26
C ILE A 249 1.51 -8.40 18.71
N SER A 250 2.22 -7.40 18.20
CA SER A 250 2.07 -5.99 18.59
C SER A 250 0.92 -5.32 17.85
N LEU A 251 0.67 -5.68 16.59
CA LEU A 251 -0.45 -5.16 15.80
C LEU A 251 -0.80 -6.10 14.65
N MET A 252 -1.99 -5.94 14.08
CA MET A 252 -2.42 -6.60 12.85
C MET A 252 -3.48 -5.77 12.09
N LYS A 253 -3.63 -6.04 10.79
CA LYS A 253 -4.84 -5.67 10.04
C LYS A 253 -5.95 -6.64 10.44
N THR A 254 -7.17 -6.15 10.64
CA THR A 254 -8.32 -6.94 11.09
C THR A 254 -9.42 -6.98 10.04
N SER A 255 -10.30 -7.99 10.13
CA SER A 255 -11.62 -7.92 9.51
C SER A 255 -12.48 -6.85 10.19
N ALA A 256 -13.63 -6.51 9.61
CA ALA A 256 -14.61 -5.61 10.22
C ALA A 256 -15.08 -6.10 11.60
N GLU A 257 -15.38 -7.40 11.71
CA GLU A 257 -15.77 -8.02 12.98
C GLU A 257 -14.64 -7.98 14.01
N GLY A 258 -13.41 -8.29 13.58
CA GLY A 258 -12.22 -8.25 14.45
C GLY A 258 -11.93 -6.83 14.96
N TYR A 259 -12.15 -5.80 14.14
CA TYR A 259 -11.97 -4.41 14.52
C TYR A 259 -12.94 -4.00 15.64
N GLU A 260 -14.23 -4.35 15.51
CA GLU A 260 -15.24 -4.07 16.53
C GLU A 260 -14.99 -4.85 17.84
N LYS A 261 -14.52 -6.10 17.74
CA LYS A 261 -14.07 -6.87 18.92
C LYS A 261 -12.87 -6.19 19.58
N ALA A 262 -11.89 -5.74 18.81
CA ALA A 262 -10.69 -5.08 19.32
C ALA A 262 -11.02 -3.75 20.03
N LYS A 263 -11.96 -2.96 19.50
CA LYS A 263 -12.49 -1.75 20.18
C LYS A 263 -13.04 -2.04 21.58
N SER A 264 -13.61 -3.22 21.78
CA SER A 264 -14.19 -3.63 23.06
C SER A 264 -13.16 -4.23 24.03
N ASN A 265 -11.93 -4.49 23.58
CA ASN A 265 -10.86 -5.07 24.41
C ASN A 265 -10.02 -3.97 25.07
N SER A 266 -9.99 -3.92 26.41
CA SER A 266 -9.29 -2.86 27.15
C SER A 266 -7.77 -2.85 27.00
N ASN A 267 -7.17 -3.96 26.53
CA ASN A 267 -5.73 -4.11 26.30
C ASN A 267 -5.29 -3.66 24.91
N LEU A 268 -6.25 -3.43 24.00
CA LEU A 268 -5.97 -3.06 22.62
C LEU A 268 -6.29 -1.58 22.37
N GLN A 269 -5.73 -1.07 21.29
CA GLN A 269 -6.09 0.20 20.65
C GLN A 269 -6.38 -0.08 19.18
N THR A 270 -7.20 0.76 18.56
CA THR A 270 -7.60 0.63 17.15
C THR A 270 -7.38 1.94 16.42
N TYR A 271 -7.05 1.85 15.13
CA TYR A 271 -6.94 2.98 14.22
C TYR A 271 -7.22 2.54 12.79
N THR A 272 -7.54 3.49 11.92
CA THR A 272 -7.68 3.25 10.49
C THR A 272 -6.73 4.15 9.70
N TYR A 273 -6.37 3.72 8.50
CA TYR A 273 -5.67 4.56 7.53
C TYR A 273 -5.99 4.09 6.11
N SER A 274 -5.88 4.98 5.14
CA SER A 274 -6.14 4.69 3.73
C SER A 274 -5.15 3.68 3.17
N GLU A 275 -5.63 2.73 2.37
CA GLU A 275 -4.77 1.84 1.56
C GLU A 275 -4.41 2.49 0.21
N GLU A 276 -4.79 3.76 -0.02
CA GLU A 276 -4.63 4.47 -1.30
C GLU A 276 -5.16 3.64 -2.49
N ARG A 277 -6.29 2.96 -2.25
CA ARG A 277 -6.84 1.96 -3.16
C ARG A 277 -8.31 2.23 -3.44
N LEU A 278 -8.68 2.29 -4.71
CA LEU A 278 -10.08 2.35 -5.13
C LEU A 278 -10.59 0.93 -5.37
N ASN A 279 -11.71 0.54 -4.75
CA ASN A 279 -12.50 -0.60 -5.18
C ASN A 279 -13.67 -0.15 -6.06
N TYR A 280 -13.95 -0.93 -7.09
CA TYR A 280 -14.92 -0.59 -8.13
C TYR A 280 -15.49 -1.85 -8.80
N ILE A 281 -16.56 -1.67 -9.56
CA ILE A 281 -17.05 -2.64 -10.54
C ILE A 281 -16.75 -2.11 -11.93
N VAL A 282 -16.04 -2.85 -12.77
CA VAL A 282 -15.85 -2.50 -14.18
C VAL A 282 -16.90 -3.18 -15.05
N PHE A 283 -17.45 -2.44 -16.00
CA PHE A 283 -18.36 -2.96 -17.01
C PHE A 283 -17.54 -3.45 -18.21
N ASN A 284 -17.66 -4.74 -18.55
CA ASN A 284 -16.88 -5.37 -19.61
C ASN A 284 -17.43 -5.01 -21.00
N GLN A 285 -16.90 -3.95 -21.62
CA GLN A 285 -17.39 -3.42 -22.89
C GLN A 285 -17.02 -4.29 -24.11
N ASN A 286 -16.34 -5.44 -23.91
CA ASN A 286 -16.31 -6.50 -24.93
C ASN A 286 -17.72 -7.10 -25.16
N ILE A 287 -18.65 -6.93 -24.21
CA ILE A 287 -20.06 -7.32 -24.31
C ILE A 287 -20.90 -6.11 -24.73
N SER A 288 -21.70 -6.26 -25.78
CA SER A 288 -22.45 -5.17 -26.42
C SER A 288 -23.34 -4.38 -25.46
N ASN A 289 -23.98 -5.05 -24.51
CA ASN A 289 -24.83 -4.41 -23.52
C ASN A 289 -24.02 -3.48 -22.61
N MET A 290 -22.84 -3.93 -22.17
CA MET A 290 -21.94 -3.15 -21.30
C MET A 290 -21.21 -2.05 -22.06
N ALA A 291 -21.06 -2.17 -23.39
CA ALA A 291 -20.55 -1.10 -24.24
C ALA A 291 -21.52 0.09 -24.37
N ASN A 292 -22.82 -0.13 -24.11
CA ASN A 292 -23.81 0.95 -24.13
C ASN A 292 -23.70 1.83 -22.88
N LYS A 293 -23.45 3.13 -23.08
CA LYS A 293 -23.31 4.13 -22.01
C LYS A 293 -24.56 4.25 -21.13
N GLU A 294 -25.76 4.27 -21.71
CA GLU A 294 -27.01 4.42 -20.94
C GLU A 294 -27.26 3.19 -20.06
N VAL A 295 -26.90 1.99 -20.54
CA VAL A 295 -26.95 0.76 -19.73
C VAL A 295 -26.00 0.85 -18.53
N ARG A 296 -24.74 1.28 -18.73
CA ARG A 296 -23.80 1.43 -17.61
C ARG A 296 -24.29 2.46 -16.58
N GLN A 297 -24.82 3.59 -17.05
CA GLN A 297 -25.44 4.60 -16.19
C GLN A 297 -26.66 4.06 -15.43
N ALA A 298 -27.51 3.27 -16.09
CA ALA A 298 -28.66 2.63 -15.47
C ALA A 298 -28.23 1.66 -14.35
N LEU A 299 -27.24 0.80 -14.63
CA LEU A 299 -26.68 -0.13 -13.63
C LEU A 299 -26.07 0.64 -12.46
N SER A 300 -25.31 1.71 -12.71
CA SER A 300 -24.75 2.56 -11.65
C SER A 300 -25.85 3.18 -10.76
N TYR A 301 -26.94 3.71 -11.33
CA TYR A 301 -28.07 4.21 -10.54
C TYR A 301 -28.83 3.11 -9.77
N ALA A 302 -28.73 1.85 -10.18
CA ALA A 302 -29.36 0.75 -9.47
C ALA A 302 -28.58 0.36 -8.19
N LEU A 303 -27.27 0.59 -8.18
CA LEU A 303 -26.35 0.18 -7.13
C LEU A 303 -26.23 1.23 -6.00
N ASN A 304 -25.89 0.77 -4.79
CA ASN A 304 -25.67 1.59 -3.61
C ASN A 304 -24.34 1.24 -2.93
N ARG A 305 -23.33 2.08 -3.16
CA ARG A 305 -22.01 1.93 -2.54
C ARG A 305 -22.06 1.95 -1.01
N ASN A 306 -23.03 2.62 -0.39
CA ASN A 306 -23.12 2.64 1.07
C ASN A 306 -23.58 1.29 1.62
N GLU A 307 -24.54 0.61 0.96
CA GLU A 307 -24.93 -0.76 1.32
C GLU A 307 -23.76 -1.74 1.09
N MET A 308 -22.97 -1.54 0.03
CA MET A 308 -21.76 -2.32 -0.23
C MET A 308 -20.70 -2.12 0.86
N ILE A 309 -20.43 -0.87 1.24
CA ILE A 309 -19.48 -0.50 2.30
C ILE A 309 -19.93 -1.07 3.64
N GLU A 310 -21.19 -0.89 4.03
CA GLU A 310 -21.71 -1.44 5.29
C GLU A 310 -21.61 -2.97 5.31
N SER A 311 -21.85 -3.63 4.17
CA SER A 311 -21.69 -5.09 4.06
C SER A 311 -20.25 -5.55 4.29
N ALA A 312 -19.24 -4.79 3.85
CA ALA A 312 -17.83 -5.16 3.96
C ALA A 312 -17.17 -4.70 5.28
N TYR A 313 -17.49 -3.50 5.75
CA TYR A 313 -16.85 -2.82 6.88
C TYR A 313 -17.72 -2.75 8.14
N GLY A 314 -18.99 -3.19 8.07
CA GLY A 314 -19.94 -2.99 9.15
C GLY A 314 -20.18 -1.50 9.42
N LYS A 315 -20.46 -1.17 10.69
CA LYS A 315 -20.79 0.20 11.11
C LYS A 315 -19.60 1.17 11.10
N GLU A 316 -18.37 0.66 11.09
CA GLU A 316 -17.18 1.51 10.95
C GLU A 316 -17.17 2.21 9.60
N GLY A 317 -17.65 1.52 8.57
CA GLY A 317 -17.71 2.03 7.21
C GLY A 317 -16.33 2.18 6.56
N SER A 318 -16.33 2.88 5.43
CA SER A 318 -15.18 3.25 4.60
C SER A 318 -15.48 4.61 3.96
N VAL A 319 -14.57 5.13 3.14
CA VAL A 319 -14.79 6.39 2.43
C VAL A 319 -15.48 6.10 1.09
N PRO A 320 -16.74 6.53 0.87
CA PRO A 320 -17.44 6.27 -0.39
C PRO A 320 -16.74 7.00 -1.55
N ALA A 321 -16.56 6.29 -2.67
CA ALA A 321 -15.81 6.81 -3.81
C ALA A 321 -16.71 7.30 -4.95
N LYS A 322 -16.32 8.40 -5.56
CA LYS A 322 -16.88 8.93 -6.82
C LYS A 322 -15.83 9.11 -7.91
N SER A 323 -14.64 9.56 -7.52
CA SER A 323 -13.53 9.76 -8.44
C SER A 323 -12.81 8.45 -8.73
N ILE A 324 -12.13 8.42 -9.87
CA ILE A 324 -11.16 7.38 -10.22
C ILE A 324 -9.85 7.53 -9.45
N LEU A 325 -9.53 8.74 -8.98
CA LEU A 325 -8.35 9.01 -8.18
C LEU A 325 -8.68 8.78 -6.70
N VAL A 326 -7.70 8.35 -5.93
CA VAL A 326 -7.84 8.25 -4.47
C VAL A 326 -7.62 9.63 -3.82
N PRO A 327 -8.19 9.92 -2.63
CA PRO A 327 -8.10 11.23 -1.98
C PRO A 327 -6.67 11.73 -1.69
N GLU A 328 -5.72 10.80 -1.61
CA GLU A 328 -4.30 11.08 -1.37
C GLU A 328 -3.58 11.53 -2.64
N ALA A 329 -4.10 11.18 -3.83
CA ALA A 329 -3.49 11.51 -5.10
C ALA A 329 -3.56 13.01 -5.41
N ASP A 330 -2.56 13.49 -6.14
CA ASP A 330 -2.52 14.85 -6.66
C ASP A 330 -3.72 15.12 -7.56
N PHE A 331 -4.28 16.32 -7.45
CA PHE A 331 -5.41 16.82 -8.25
C PHE A 331 -6.72 16.04 -8.06
N TYR A 332 -6.83 15.24 -7.00
CA TYR A 332 -8.10 14.62 -6.60
C TYR A 332 -9.22 15.66 -6.45
N THR A 333 -10.40 15.37 -7.00
CA THR A 333 -11.60 16.17 -6.80
C THR A 333 -12.87 15.34 -6.95
N GLU A 334 -13.93 15.74 -6.26
CA GLU A 334 -15.30 15.27 -6.52
C GLU A 334 -16.18 16.35 -7.16
N GLU A 335 -15.64 17.54 -7.42
CA GLU A 335 -16.40 18.64 -8.00
C GLU A 335 -16.80 18.32 -9.44
N GLY A 336 -18.12 18.20 -9.68
CA GLY A 336 -18.67 17.86 -10.99
C GLY A 336 -18.47 16.39 -11.40
N VAL A 337 -18.04 15.53 -10.48
CA VAL A 337 -17.88 14.08 -10.69
C VAL A 337 -19.21 13.39 -10.40
N GLU A 338 -19.79 12.72 -11.40
CA GLU A 338 -21.08 12.06 -11.25
C GLU A 338 -20.92 10.77 -10.42
N GLY A 339 -21.56 10.75 -9.26
CA GLY A 339 -21.55 9.59 -8.37
C GLY A 339 -22.63 8.55 -8.69
N TYR A 340 -23.64 8.84 -9.51
CA TYR A 340 -24.77 7.92 -9.72
C TYR A 340 -25.42 7.46 -8.40
N ASP A 341 -25.73 8.41 -7.50
CA ASP A 341 -26.40 8.09 -6.23
C ASP A 341 -27.70 7.30 -6.48
N GLN A 342 -27.93 6.25 -5.69
CA GLN A 342 -28.93 5.23 -5.99
C GLN A 342 -30.31 5.83 -6.32
N ASN A 343 -30.83 5.49 -7.48
CA ASN A 343 -32.15 5.85 -7.94
C ASN A 343 -32.72 4.74 -8.84
N THR A 344 -33.40 3.77 -8.21
CA THR A 344 -33.99 2.61 -8.89
C THR A 344 -34.98 2.99 -10.00
N ASN A 345 -35.72 4.09 -9.86
CA ASN A 345 -36.66 4.54 -10.89
C ASN A 345 -35.93 5.11 -12.11
N LYS A 346 -34.89 5.92 -11.89
CA LYS A 346 -34.04 6.44 -12.95
C LYS A 346 -33.26 5.33 -13.67
N ALA A 347 -32.81 4.32 -12.93
CA ALA A 347 -32.18 3.13 -13.50
C ALA A 347 -33.11 2.41 -14.48
N LYS A 348 -34.37 2.14 -14.08
CA LYS A 348 -35.38 1.52 -14.95
C LYS A 348 -35.68 2.36 -16.20
N ASP A 349 -35.89 3.66 -16.02
CA ASP A 349 -36.14 4.60 -17.12
C ASP A 349 -34.99 4.66 -18.14
N LEU A 350 -33.73 4.67 -17.68
CA LEU A 350 -32.56 4.63 -18.57
C LEU A 350 -32.45 3.27 -19.29
N LEU A 351 -32.73 2.16 -18.60
CA LEU A 351 -32.69 0.84 -19.22
C LEU A 351 -33.77 0.73 -20.32
N ASP A 352 -34.98 1.21 -20.06
CA ASP A 352 -36.07 1.28 -21.05
C ASP A 352 -35.70 2.16 -22.25
N LYS A 353 -35.13 3.36 -22.01
CA LYS A 353 -34.70 4.28 -23.07
C LYS A 353 -33.57 3.74 -23.94
N SER A 354 -32.67 2.96 -23.35
CA SER A 354 -31.56 2.34 -24.08
C SER A 354 -32.03 1.32 -25.13
N GLY A 355 -33.24 0.79 -24.99
CA GLY A 355 -33.79 -0.28 -25.82
C GLY A 355 -33.13 -1.65 -25.60
N VAL A 356 -32.16 -1.75 -24.68
CA VAL A 356 -31.46 -2.99 -24.35
C VAL A 356 -32.25 -3.76 -23.29
N LYS A 357 -32.52 -5.04 -23.57
CA LYS A 357 -33.14 -5.95 -22.59
C LYS A 357 -32.08 -6.81 -21.94
N ILE A 358 -32.07 -6.82 -20.61
CA ILE A 358 -31.13 -7.58 -19.80
C ILE A 358 -31.91 -8.32 -18.73
N ASP A 359 -32.01 -9.64 -18.86
CA ASP A 359 -32.65 -10.47 -17.84
C ASP A 359 -31.61 -11.13 -16.92
N LYS A 360 -30.38 -11.32 -17.43
CA LYS A 360 -29.28 -11.99 -16.72
C LYS A 360 -27.95 -11.28 -16.96
N LEU A 361 -27.08 -11.28 -15.93
CA LEU A 361 -25.69 -10.85 -16.01
C LEU A 361 -24.81 -11.76 -15.14
N LYS A 362 -23.49 -11.71 -15.34
CA LYS A 362 -22.47 -12.34 -14.49
C LYS A 362 -21.54 -11.32 -13.85
N ILE A 363 -21.26 -11.50 -12.56
CA ILE A 363 -20.36 -10.66 -11.76
C ILE A 363 -19.18 -11.52 -11.29
N GLY A 364 -18.00 -11.30 -11.87
CA GLY A 364 -16.75 -11.92 -11.44
C GLY A 364 -16.11 -11.17 -10.27
N TYR A 365 -15.47 -11.87 -9.34
CA TYR A 365 -14.69 -11.23 -8.28
C TYR A 365 -13.51 -12.09 -7.83
N ASN A 366 -12.49 -11.45 -7.25
CA ASN A 366 -11.31 -12.12 -6.70
C ASN A 366 -11.56 -12.57 -5.25
N THR A 367 -11.42 -13.87 -4.96
CA THR A 367 -11.67 -14.42 -3.62
C THR A 367 -10.61 -14.01 -2.59
N GLY A 368 -9.43 -13.57 -3.03
CA GLY A 368 -8.33 -13.12 -2.19
C GLY A 368 -8.29 -11.60 -1.97
N ARG A 369 -9.43 -10.90 -2.13
CA ARG A 369 -9.52 -9.45 -1.91
C ARG A 369 -10.63 -9.12 -0.92
N PHE A 370 -10.30 -8.24 0.02
CA PHE A 370 -11.22 -7.77 1.06
C PHE A 370 -12.45 -7.10 0.43
N GLY A 371 -13.64 -7.34 0.99
CA GLY A 371 -14.90 -6.74 0.57
C GLY A 371 -15.46 -7.20 -0.78
N HIS A 372 -14.65 -7.75 -1.70
CA HIS A 372 -15.09 -8.00 -3.09
C HIS A 372 -16.26 -8.99 -3.21
N LYS A 373 -16.27 -10.03 -2.36
CA LYS A 373 -17.42 -10.95 -2.25
C LYS A 373 -18.68 -10.23 -1.79
N ASN A 374 -18.56 -9.38 -0.78
CA ASN A 374 -19.66 -8.62 -0.20
C ASN A 374 -20.24 -7.65 -1.23
N TYR A 375 -19.38 -6.93 -1.97
CA TYR A 375 -19.79 -6.02 -3.04
C TYR A 375 -20.55 -6.75 -4.15
N ALA A 376 -20.07 -7.91 -4.57
CA ALA A 376 -20.74 -8.73 -5.58
C ALA A 376 -22.13 -9.20 -5.12
N LEU A 377 -22.26 -9.66 -3.87
CA LEU A 377 -23.54 -10.10 -3.30
C LEU A 377 -24.55 -8.97 -3.14
N VAL A 378 -24.11 -7.78 -2.71
CA VAL A 378 -24.97 -6.60 -2.64
C VAL A 378 -25.39 -6.18 -4.04
N ALA A 379 -24.47 -6.10 -5.00
CA ALA A 379 -24.79 -5.79 -6.39
C ALA A 379 -25.85 -6.75 -6.97
N GLN A 380 -25.75 -8.05 -6.71
CA GLN A 380 -26.77 -9.03 -7.10
C GLN A 380 -28.16 -8.69 -6.52
N GLN A 381 -28.24 -8.35 -5.24
CA GLN A 381 -29.50 -8.00 -4.59
C GLN A 381 -30.12 -6.72 -5.16
N GLU A 382 -29.28 -5.74 -5.48
CA GLU A 382 -29.72 -4.45 -6.01
C GLU A 382 -30.18 -4.53 -7.47
N LEU A 383 -29.46 -5.26 -8.31
CA LEU A 383 -29.83 -5.49 -9.69
C LEU A 383 -31.15 -6.27 -9.81
N LYS A 384 -31.45 -7.15 -8.84
CA LYS A 384 -32.76 -7.81 -8.76
C LYS A 384 -33.92 -6.83 -8.58
N LYS A 385 -33.72 -5.68 -7.91
CA LYS A 385 -34.75 -4.63 -7.72
C LYS A 385 -35.18 -3.96 -9.05
N ILE A 386 -34.33 -4.06 -10.07
CA ILE A 386 -34.61 -3.59 -11.44
C ILE A 386 -34.90 -4.73 -12.43
N GLY A 387 -35.05 -5.97 -11.96
CA GLY A 387 -35.45 -7.11 -12.78
C GLY A 387 -34.30 -7.89 -13.42
N ILE A 388 -33.05 -7.64 -13.02
CA ILE A 388 -31.86 -8.33 -13.56
C ILE A 388 -31.41 -9.43 -12.58
N GLU A 389 -31.30 -10.67 -13.05
CA GLU A 389 -30.72 -11.79 -12.29
C GLU A 389 -29.20 -11.84 -12.50
N ALA A 390 -28.42 -11.44 -11.49
CA ALA A 390 -26.96 -11.52 -11.56
C ALA A 390 -26.43 -12.83 -10.96
N GLU A 391 -25.61 -13.58 -11.69
CA GLU A 391 -24.86 -14.74 -11.22
C GLU A 391 -23.48 -14.29 -10.66
N ILE A 392 -23.07 -14.83 -9.51
CA ILE A 392 -21.77 -14.51 -8.90
C ILE A 392 -20.74 -15.57 -9.27
N VAL A 393 -19.60 -15.14 -9.81
CA VAL A 393 -18.52 -16.03 -10.28
C VAL A 393 -17.24 -15.76 -9.47
N PRO A 394 -16.88 -16.64 -8.52
CA PRO A 394 -15.65 -16.50 -7.75
C PRO A 394 -14.42 -16.96 -8.54
N TYR A 395 -13.32 -16.21 -8.45
CA TYR A 395 -12.03 -16.59 -9.05
C TYR A 395 -10.90 -16.56 -8.01
N GLU A 396 -9.99 -17.53 -8.10
CA GLU A 396 -8.67 -17.42 -7.46
C GLU A 396 -7.89 -16.24 -8.09
N SER A 397 -7.03 -15.57 -7.33
CA SER A 397 -6.40 -14.31 -7.72
C SER A 397 -5.65 -14.35 -9.05
N LYS A 398 -4.86 -15.40 -9.32
CA LYS A 398 -4.14 -15.51 -10.60
C LYS A 398 -5.10 -15.71 -11.77
N ALA A 399 -6.11 -16.57 -11.60
CA ALA A 399 -7.14 -16.77 -12.61
C ALA A 399 -7.96 -15.50 -12.87
N PHE A 400 -8.28 -14.74 -11.82
CA PHE A 400 -9.01 -13.48 -11.89
C PHE A 400 -8.29 -12.43 -12.76
N PHE A 401 -7.00 -12.19 -12.52
CA PHE A 401 -6.27 -11.19 -13.31
C PHE A 401 -6.03 -11.64 -14.75
N ASN A 402 -5.87 -12.95 -14.99
CA ASN A 402 -5.77 -13.48 -16.35
C ASN A 402 -7.07 -13.25 -17.14
N ILE A 403 -8.24 -13.43 -16.53
CA ILE A 403 -9.52 -13.21 -17.22
C ILE A 403 -9.85 -11.73 -17.35
N LEU A 404 -9.56 -10.91 -16.32
CA LEU A 404 -9.81 -9.47 -16.32
C LEU A 404 -8.96 -8.74 -17.37
N PHE A 405 -7.67 -9.06 -17.46
CA PHE A 405 -6.75 -8.49 -18.44
C PHE A 405 -6.70 -9.34 -19.71
N SER A 406 -7.88 -9.63 -20.24
CA SER A 406 -8.10 -10.29 -21.52
C SER A 406 -9.30 -9.65 -22.23
N ASN A 407 -9.58 -10.06 -23.47
CA ASN A 407 -10.81 -9.69 -24.18
C ASN A 407 -11.97 -10.68 -23.92
N SER A 408 -11.89 -11.48 -22.85
CA SER A 408 -12.94 -12.43 -22.50
C SER A 408 -14.29 -11.75 -22.28
N THR A 409 -15.36 -12.48 -22.61
CA THR A 409 -16.75 -12.10 -22.36
C THR A 409 -17.39 -13.00 -21.30
N GLU A 410 -16.59 -13.59 -20.41
CA GLU A 410 -17.08 -14.55 -19.40
C GLU A 410 -17.99 -13.91 -18.35
N CYS A 411 -17.65 -12.70 -17.88
CA CYS A 411 -18.52 -11.90 -17.03
C CYS A 411 -18.82 -10.53 -17.66
N ASP A 412 -20.04 -10.04 -17.43
CA ASP A 412 -20.48 -8.69 -17.79
C ASP A 412 -19.83 -7.63 -16.89
N MET A 413 -19.60 -7.98 -15.63
CA MET A 413 -19.03 -7.10 -14.62
C MET A 413 -17.94 -7.82 -13.84
N TYR A 414 -16.91 -7.08 -13.43
CA TYR A 414 -15.89 -7.57 -12.51
C TYR A 414 -15.71 -6.60 -11.35
N VAL A 415 -15.80 -7.10 -10.11
CA VAL A 415 -15.38 -6.34 -8.93
C VAL A 415 -13.86 -6.40 -8.84
N ASN A 416 -13.21 -5.25 -8.83
CA ASN A 416 -11.75 -5.13 -8.73
C ASN A 416 -11.36 -3.93 -7.85
N GLY A 417 -10.07 -3.73 -7.65
CA GLY A 417 -9.55 -2.46 -7.18
C GLY A 417 -8.09 -2.26 -7.56
N TYR A 418 -7.62 -1.02 -7.54
CA TYR A 418 -6.24 -0.65 -7.87
C TYR A 418 -5.67 0.35 -6.86
N ALA A 419 -4.34 0.41 -6.77
CA ALA A 419 -3.57 1.42 -6.07
C ALA A 419 -2.47 1.90 -7.01
N TRP A 420 -2.73 2.97 -7.77
CA TRP A 420 -1.80 3.48 -8.81
C TRP A 420 -0.84 4.56 -8.29
N GLY A 421 -0.90 4.83 -6.99
CA GLY A 421 -0.06 5.82 -6.33
C GLY A 421 -0.66 7.22 -6.30
N LEU A 422 0.19 8.19 -5.96
CA LEU A 422 -0.23 9.56 -5.69
C LEU A 422 -0.14 10.46 -6.91
N GLU A 423 0.56 10.04 -7.96
CA GLU A 423 0.60 10.77 -9.23
C GLU A 423 -0.46 10.18 -10.19
N PRO A 424 -1.29 11.00 -10.84
CA PRO A 424 -2.45 10.51 -11.58
C PRO A 424 -2.15 9.91 -12.97
N ASN A 425 -1.02 10.19 -13.63
CA ASN A 425 -0.77 9.69 -14.99
C ASN A 425 -0.81 8.16 -15.11
N PRO A 426 -0.24 7.34 -14.18
CA PRO A 426 -0.39 5.89 -14.20
C PRO A 426 -1.84 5.37 -14.20
N TYR A 427 -2.81 6.13 -13.67
CA TYR A 427 -4.22 5.72 -13.69
C TYR A 427 -4.76 5.56 -15.11
N ARG A 428 -4.14 6.20 -16.12
CA ARG A 428 -4.48 6.01 -17.54
C ARG A 428 -4.43 4.55 -17.96
N GLY A 429 -3.64 3.70 -17.29
CA GLY A 429 -3.60 2.25 -17.55
C GLY A 429 -4.97 1.55 -17.50
N MET A 430 -5.91 2.08 -16.71
CA MET A 430 -7.27 1.52 -16.58
C MET A 430 -8.29 2.15 -17.54
N PHE A 431 -7.98 3.28 -18.18
CA PHE A 431 -8.98 4.09 -18.88
C PHE A 431 -8.59 4.49 -20.31
N GLU A 432 -7.31 4.61 -20.62
CA GLU A 432 -6.85 5.00 -21.94
C GLU A 432 -7.04 3.85 -22.93
N THR A 433 -7.51 4.19 -24.14
CA THR A 433 -7.75 3.21 -25.21
C THR A 433 -6.49 2.39 -25.51
N GLY A 434 -6.62 1.05 -25.47
CA GLY A 434 -5.56 0.13 -25.87
C GLY A 434 -4.59 -0.28 -24.75
N GLN A 435 -4.72 0.30 -23.55
CA GLN A 435 -3.91 -0.11 -22.40
C GLN A 435 -4.20 -1.56 -21.98
N TYR A 436 -3.15 -2.26 -21.50
CA TYR A 436 -3.25 -3.66 -21.07
C TYR A 436 -4.26 -3.86 -19.93
N CYS A 437 -4.30 -2.94 -18.97
CA CYS A 437 -5.24 -3.01 -17.85
C CYS A 437 -6.67 -2.54 -18.22
N ASN A 438 -6.86 -1.96 -19.41
CA ASN A 438 -8.15 -1.54 -19.99
C ASN A 438 -8.64 -2.52 -21.08
N GLN A 439 -8.35 -3.81 -20.95
CA GLN A 439 -8.83 -4.81 -21.90
C GLN A 439 -10.35 -5.04 -21.83
N THR A 440 -11.02 -4.49 -20.81
CA THR A 440 -12.48 -4.28 -20.71
C THR A 440 -13.02 -3.20 -21.67
N LYS A 441 -12.16 -2.56 -22.48
CA LYS A 441 -12.49 -1.75 -23.67
C LYS A 441 -13.20 -0.42 -23.42
N TYR A 442 -12.92 0.28 -22.33
CA TYR A 442 -13.30 1.69 -22.29
C TYR A 442 -12.50 2.46 -23.37
N SER A 443 -13.17 3.37 -24.09
CA SER A 443 -12.53 4.21 -25.09
C SER A 443 -13.24 5.55 -25.21
N ASN A 444 -12.47 6.64 -25.08
CA ASN A 444 -12.92 7.99 -25.36
C ASN A 444 -11.73 8.84 -25.81
N ALA A 445 -11.64 9.09 -27.12
CA ALA A 445 -10.50 9.79 -27.73
C ALA A 445 -10.26 11.21 -27.17
N LYS A 446 -11.30 11.88 -26.63
CA LYS A 446 -11.12 13.18 -25.98
C LYS A 446 -10.38 13.04 -24.65
N ILE A 447 -10.70 12.00 -23.89
CA ILE A 447 -10.06 11.71 -22.61
C ILE A 447 -8.64 11.16 -22.83
N ASP A 448 -8.44 10.32 -23.85
CA ASP A 448 -7.10 9.87 -24.25
C ASP A 448 -6.17 11.08 -24.53
N ALA A 449 -6.67 12.08 -25.26
CA ALA A 449 -5.93 13.32 -25.50
C ALA A 449 -5.71 14.16 -24.24
N LEU A 450 -6.63 14.13 -23.26
CA LEU A 450 -6.44 14.82 -21.98
C LEU A 450 -5.37 14.14 -21.11
N TRP A 451 -5.29 12.81 -21.10
CA TRP A 451 -4.22 12.09 -20.40
C TRP A 451 -2.85 12.51 -20.91
N GLU A 452 -2.67 12.57 -22.22
CA GLU A 452 -1.39 13.01 -22.82
C GLU A 452 -1.09 14.49 -22.55
N LYS A 453 -2.12 15.34 -22.58
CA LYS A 453 -1.98 16.75 -22.21
C LYS A 453 -1.57 16.92 -20.74
N GLY A 454 -2.16 16.15 -19.83
CA GLY A 454 -1.85 16.19 -18.39
C GLY A 454 -0.46 15.65 -18.06
N PHE A 455 0.04 14.71 -18.87
CA PHE A 455 1.39 14.19 -18.77
C PHE A 455 2.47 15.20 -19.18
N THR A 456 2.19 16.00 -20.22
CA THR A 456 3.15 16.95 -20.82
C THR A 456 3.05 18.38 -20.28
N GLU A 457 1.93 18.76 -19.65
CA GLU A 457 1.76 20.06 -19.01
C GLU A 457 2.63 20.17 -17.74
N LEU A 458 3.35 21.28 -17.60
CA LEU A 458 4.30 21.52 -16.51
C LEU A 458 3.75 22.48 -15.46
N ASN A 459 2.79 23.33 -15.82
CA ASN A 459 2.16 24.23 -14.86
C ASN A 459 1.15 23.48 -13.99
N LYS A 460 1.38 23.47 -12.67
CA LYS A 460 0.58 22.73 -11.69
C LYS A 460 -0.91 23.04 -11.78
N GLU A 461 -1.29 24.31 -11.86
CA GLU A 461 -2.70 24.72 -11.90
C GLU A 461 -3.39 24.25 -13.19
N LYS A 462 -2.69 24.27 -14.33
CA LYS A 462 -3.21 23.71 -15.58
C LYS A 462 -3.31 22.18 -15.52
N ARG A 463 -2.36 21.48 -14.89
CA ARG A 463 -2.47 20.03 -14.66
C ARG A 463 -3.71 19.71 -13.83
N GLU A 464 -3.94 20.47 -12.76
CA GLU A 464 -5.13 20.32 -11.91
C GLU A 464 -6.42 20.41 -12.72
N GLU A 465 -6.59 21.44 -13.55
CA GLU A 465 -7.77 21.58 -14.41
C GLU A 465 -7.91 20.45 -15.44
N ILE A 466 -6.80 19.96 -16.00
CA ILE A 466 -6.82 18.83 -16.94
C ILE A 466 -7.30 17.55 -16.23
N TYR A 467 -6.72 17.22 -15.07
CA TYR A 467 -7.10 16.02 -14.32
C TYR A 467 -8.49 16.12 -13.69
N LYS A 468 -8.95 17.32 -13.32
CA LYS A 468 -10.34 17.58 -12.97
C LYS A 468 -11.28 17.23 -14.11
N GLN A 469 -10.99 17.69 -15.33
CA GLN A 469 -11.79 17.36 -16.52
C GLN A 469 -11.81 15.85 -16.80
N ILE A 470 -10.68 15.16 -16.64
CA ILE A 470 -10.59 13.70 -16.79
C ILE A 470 -11.51 12.98 -15.81
N GLN A 471 -11.48 13.34 -14.52
CA GLN A 471 -12.35 12.75 -13.49
C GLN A 471 -13.83 12.98 -13.79
N GLN A 472 -14.19 14.19 -14.23
CA GLN A 472 -15.56 14.55 -14.60
C GLN A 472 -16.06 13.81 -15.84
N ASP A 473 -15.24 13.69 -16.88
CA ASP A 473 -15.68 13.08 -18.14
C ASP A 473 -15.69 11.55 -18.07
N ILE A 474 -14.75 10.94 -17.33
CA ILE A 474 -14.78 9.49 -17.06
C ILE A 474 -16.03 9.15 -16.25
N SER A 475 -16.35 9.90 -15.19
CA SER A 475 -17.56 9.63 -14.41
C SER A 475 -18.82 9.73 -15.27
N LYS A 476 -18.96 10.75 -16.14
CA LYS A 476 -20.10 10.85 -17.07
C LYS A 476 -20.25 9.66 -18.01
N ASP A 477 -19.16 8.98 -18.37
CA ASP A 477 -19.17 7.80 -19.25
C ASP A 477 -19.45 6.48 -18.50
N ALA A 478 -19.35 6.49 -17.17
CA ALA A 478 -19.55 5.35 -16.29
C ALA A 478 -18.83 4.06 -16.74
N PRO A 479 -17.53 4.05 -17.11
CA PRO A 479 -16.84 2.81 -17.45
C PRO A 479 -16.66 1.88 -16.24
N ILE A 480 -16.72 2.44 -15.04
CA ILE A 480 -16.72 1.74 -13.76
C ILE A 480 -17.80 2.33 -12.84
N TYR A 481 -18.27 1.54 -11.89
CA TYR A 481 -18.99 1.99 -10.69
C TYR A 481 -18.01 2.04 -9.52
N THR A 482 -17.70 3.23 -9.02
CA THR A 482 -16.80 3.44 -7.88
C THR A 482 -17.53 3.12 -6.57
N ILE A 483 -16.90 2.32 -5.71
CA ILE A 483 -17.48 1.84 -4.46
C ILE A 483 -16.89 2.63 -3.29
N ASP A 484 -15.63 2.36 -2.95
CA ASP A 484 -14.95 2.95 -1.81
C ASP A 484 -13.45 3.15 -2.03
N TYR A 485 -12.88 4.12 -1.31
CA TYR A 485 -11.45 4.21 -1.11
C TYR A 485 -11.10 3.38 0.13
N GLU A 486 -10.47 2.22 -0.09
CA GLU A 486 -10.25 1.17 0.91
C GLU A 486 -9.53 1.70 2.15
N GLN A 487 -10.07 1.35 3.32
CA GLN A 487 -9.46 1.65 4.61
C GLN A 487 -8.88 0.38 5.23
N ASN A 488 -7.67 0.47 5.77
CA ASN A 488 -7.10 -0.55 6.64
C ASN A 488 -7.69 -0.40 8.04
N LEU A 489 -8.32 -1.48 8.53
CA LEU A 489 -8.76 -1.59 9.91
C LEU A 489 -7.63 -2.21 10.74
N MET A 490 -7.06 -1.46 11.68
CA MET A 490 -5.89 -1.89 12.44
C MET A 490 -6.21 -2.05 13.92
N ALA A 491 -5.71 -3.12 14.52
CA ALA A 491 -5.71 -3.32 15.96
C ALA A 491 -4.28 -3.53 16.46
N ALA A 492 -3.94 -2.93 17.60
CA ALA A 492 -2.63 -3.00 18.20
C ALA A 492 -2.70 -3.14 19.72
N GLN A 493 -1.63 -3.66 20.34
CA GLN A 493 -1.46 -3.59 21.79
C GLN A 493 -1.46 -2.13 22.23
N LYS A 494 -2.10 -1.81 23.35
CA LYS A 494 -2.20 -0.43 23.87
C LYS A 494 -0.85 0.16 24.30
N ASN A 495 0.12 -0.70 24.59
CA ASN A 495 1.50 -0.30 24.90
C ASN A 495 2.38 -0.12 23.64
N LEU A 496 1.88 -0.40 22.42
CA LEU A 496 2.55 0.04 21.20
C LEU A 496 2.39 1.55 21.05
N LYS A 497 3.51 2.26 20.97
CA LYS A 497 3.56 3.73 20.87
C LYS A 497 4.28 4.16 19.59
N GLY A 498 4.13 5.44 19.25
CA GLY A 498 4.76 6.05 18.07
C GLY A 498 4.09 5.72 16.73
N ILE A 499 2.86 5.20 16.74
CA ILE A 499 2.10 4.84 15.51
C ILE A 499 1.95 6.05 14.59
N GLU A 500 1.53 7.21 15.13
CA GLU A 500 1.38 8.44 14.35
C GLU A 500 2.72 8.93 13.79
N ASP A 501 3.77 8.99 14.63
CA ASP A 501 5.13 9.38 14.22
C ASP A 501 5.70 8.45 13.13
N ALA A 502 5.36 7.16 13.17
CA ALA A 502 5.80 6.16 12.20
C ALA A 502 5.07 6.26 10.85
N LYS A 503 3.99 7.06 10.78
CA LYS A 503 3.15 7.32 9.61
C LYS A 503 2.60 6.04 8.95
N PRO A 504 1.40 5.55 9.34
CA PRO A 504 0.77 4.42 8.69
C PRO A 504 0.70 4.63 7.17
N SER A 505 1.19 3.65 6.40
CA SER A 505 1.42 3.79 4.96
C SER A 505 1.03 2.52 4.20
N PRO A 506 0.37 2.60 3.03
CA PRO A 506 -0.04 1.43 2.26
C PRO A 506 1.13 0.52 1.89
N ALA A 507 0.86 -0.78 1.83
CA ALA A 507 1.81 -1.87 1.56
C ALA A 507 2.98 -2.02 2.55
N ILE A 508 3.72 -0.95 2.86
CA ILE A 508 4.89 -0.94 3.75
C ILE A 508 4.52 -0.86 5.24
N LEU A 509 3.23 -0.69 5.54
CA LEU A 509 2.60 -0.56 6.85
C LEU A 509 2.97 0.72 7.61
N PHE A 510 4.26 1.07 7.68
CA PHE A 510 4.76 2.32 8.26
C PHE A 510 5.87 2.91 7.38
N GLU A 511 5.90 4.24 7.28
CA GLU A 511 6.95 4.99 6.58
C GLU A 511 8.28 4.91 7.36
N ASP A 512 8.27 5.21 8.66
CA ASP A 512 9.45 5.23 9.53
C ASP A 512 9.29 4.33 10.77
N TRP A 513 9.78 3.10 10.63
CA TRP A 513 9.76 2.10 11.69
C TRP A 513 10.58 2.49 12.93
N SER A 514 11.51 3.45 12.83
CA SER A 514 12.36 3.87 13.97
C SER A 514 11.55 4.54 15.09
N LYS A 515 10.33 5.00 14.79
CA LYS A 515 9.49 5.74 15.74
C LYS A 515 8.64 4.85 16.64
N LEU A 516 8.46 3.58 16.28
CA LEU A 516 7.68 2.61 17.06
C LEU A 516 8.47 2.12 18.27
N TYR A 517 7.77 1.87 19.37
CA TYR A 517 8.30 1.21 20.55
C TYR A 517 7.20 0.58 21.39
N VAL A 518 7.57 -0.34 22.27
CA VAL A 518 6.67 -0.97 23.25
C VAL A 518 7.01 -0.39 24.63
N GLU A 519 6.01 0.18 25.30
CA GLU A 519 6.11 0.74 26.66
C GLU A 519 6.12 -0.32 27.77
#